data_AF-A0A258E555-F1
#
_entry.id   AF-A0A258E555-F1
#
_cell.length_a   1.000
_cell.length_b   1.000
_cell.length_c   1.000
_cell.angle_alpha   90.00
_cell.angle_beta   90.00
_cell.angle_gamma   90.00
#
_symmetry.space_group_name_H-M   'P 1'
#
loop_
_entity.id
_entity.type
_entity.pdbx_description
1 polymer ?
#
loop_
_entity_poly.entity_id
_entity_poly.type
_entity_poly.pdbx_seq_one_letter_code
_entity_poly.pdbx_strand_id
1 'polypeptide(L)'
;MGSDFTLDQKRYLEGFVSGAQVARAARGAGAPAPAAEPTGPDAASHEAMARTEAAGRKLTPEEQAKRAEMGLDVYPRMKAAAAEGVFPKGPDILRWKYNGLFYVAPAQDSFMCRMRAPNGILTHWQFRGIADIAQAHGGGYSDITTRANLQIREIPAADGVILLEKLVDLGLTARGSGGDNIRNVT
;
A
#
# COMPACT_ATOMS: atom_id res chain seq x y z
N MET A 1 -46.79 -14.20 -62.02
CA MET A 1 -47.59 -13.47 -61.02
C MET A 1 -46.69 -13.25 -59.81
N GLY A 2 -46.16 -12.04 -59.65
CA GLY A 2 -45.25 -11.73 -58.55
C GLY A 2 -46.02 -11.73 -57.23
N SER A 3 -45.60 -12.57 -56.29
CA SER A 3 -46.13 -12.59 -54.92
C SER A 3 -45.55 -11.39 -54.16
N ASP A 4 -46.17 -10.23 -54.37
CA ASP A 4 -45.82 -9.02 -53.65
C ASP A 4 -46.27 -9.15 -52.18
N PHE A 5 -45.41 -8.75 -51.24
CA PHE A 5 -45.75 -8.84 -49.82
C PHE A 5 -46.97 -7.98 -49.50
N THR A 6 -47.85 -8.48 -48.63
CA THR A 6 -48.94 -7.68 -48.11
C THR A 6 -48.41 -6.50 -47.30
N LEU A 7 -49.22 -5.45 -47.13
CA LEU A 7 -48.82 -4.26 -46.38
C LEU A 7 -48.40 -4.60 -44.93
N ASP A 8 -49.07 -5.56 -44.31
CA ASP A 8 -48.76 -6.01 -42.95
C ASP A 8 -47.44 -6.80 -42.89
N GLN A 9 -47.12 -7.59 -43.92
CA GLN A 9 -45.84 -8.28 -44.03
C GLN A 9 -44.68 -7.28 -44.20
N LYS A 10 -44.89 -6.23 -45.00
CA LYS A 10 -43.90 -5.15 -45.18
C LYS A 10 -43.64 -4.42 -43.86
N ARG A 11 -44.69 -4.03 -43.14
CA ARG A 11 -44.60 -3.38 -41.82
C ARG A 11 -43.95 -4.27 -40.76
N TYR A 12 -44.26 -5.56 -40.75
CA TYR A 12 -43.64 -6.51 -39.83
C TYR A 12 -42.13 -6.64 -40.08
N LEU A 13 -41.73 -6.77 -41.36
CA LEU A 13 -40.32 -6.87 -41.74
C LEU A 13 -39.55 -5.58 -41.42
N GLU A 14 -40.15 -4.41 -41.65
CA GLU A 14 -39.57 -3.12 -41.25
C GLU A 14 -39.37 -3.04 -39.73
N GLY A 15 -40.38 -3.42 -38.95
CA GLY A 15 -40.30 -3.47 -37.49
C GLY A 15 -39.23 -4.45 -36.99
N PHE A 16 -39.13 -5.64 -37.61
CA PHE A 16 -38.14 -6.65 -37.27
C PHE A 16 -36.71 -6.19 -37.59
N VAL A 17 -36.49 -5.61 -38.78
CA VAL A 17 -35.17 -5.11 -39.19
C VAL A 17 -34.75 -3.93 -38.31
N SER A 18 -35.66 -3.00 -38.02
CA SER A 18 -35.42 -1.89 -37.10
C SER A 18 -35.06 -2.41 -35.70
N GLY A 19 -35.82 -3.37 -35.16
CA GLY A 19 -35.54 -4.00 -33.88
C GLY A 19 -34.18 -4.72 -33.84
N ALA A 20 -33.84 -5.44 -34.91
CA ALA A 20 -32.55 -6.13 -35.03
C ALA A 20 -31.36 -5.15 -35.13
N GLN A 21 -31.52 -4.01 -35.82
CA GLN A 21 -30.51 -2.96 -35.89
C GLN A 21 -30.31 -2.28 -34.54
N VAL A 22 -31.39 -1.98 -33.81
CA VAL A 22 -31.30 -1.43 -32.44
C VAL A 22 -30.63 -2.42 -31.49
N ALA A 23 -30.98 -3.71 -31.55
CA ALA A 23 -30.34 -4.74 -30.75
C ALA A 23 -28.84 -4.90 -31.07
N ARG A 24 -28.46 -4.77 -32.35
CA ARG A 24 -27.06 -4.82 -32.79
C ARG A 24 -26.28 -3.58 -32.36
N ALA A 25 -26.89 -2.39 -32.41
CA ALA A 25 -26.31 -1.15 -31.92
C ALA A 25 -26.13 -1.17 -30.40
N ALA A 26 -27.11 -1.69 -29.64
CA ALA A 26 -27.02 -1.89 -28.20
C ALA A 26 -25.92 -2.90 -27.82
N ARG A 27 -25.72 -3.95 -28.63
CA ARG A 27 -24.60 -4.89 -28.46
C ARG A 27 -23.24 -4.28 -28.85
N GLY A 28 -23.22 -3.28 -29.73
CA GLY A 28 -22.01 -2.54 -30.11
C GLY A 28 -21.65 -1.39 -29.16
N ALA A 29 -22.60 -0.92 -28.35
CA ALA A 29 -22.41 0.16 -27.37
C ALA A 29 -21.74 -0.29 -26.07
N GLY A 30 -21.33 -1.56 -25.98
CA GLY A 30 -20.62 -2.13 -24.84
C GLY A 30 -19.10 -2.04 -24.95
N ALA A 31 -18.54 -1.02 -25.62
CA ALA A 31 -17.12 -0.74 -25.45
C ALA A 31 -16.92 -0.39 -23.96
N PRO A 32 -16.06 -1.10 -23.22
CA PRO A 32 -15.80 -0.74 -21.84
C PRO A 32 -15.36 0.72 -21.81
N ALA A 33 -15.95 1.51 -20.92
CA ALA A 33 -15.50 2.87 -20.68
C ALA A 33 -13.97 2.84 -20.50
N PRO A 34 -13.23 3.81 -21.06
CA PRO A 34 -11.80 3.88 -20.81
C PRO A 34 -11.58 3.82 -19.30
N ALA A 35 -10.67 2.92 -18.88
CA ALA A 35 -10.35 2.77 -17.47
C ALA A 35 -10.01 4.17 -16.92
N ALA A 36 -10.65 4.55 -15.81
CA ALA A 36 -10.43 5.86 -15.21
C ALA A 36 -8.92 6.06 -14.98
N GLU A 37 -8.39 7.19 -15.44
CA GLU A 37 -6.98 7.51 -15.21
C GLU A 37 -6.72 7.56 -13.71
N PRO A 38 -5.63 6.92 -13.22
CA PRO A 38 -5.27 7.00 -11.82
C PRO A 38 -5.09 8.45 -11.40
N THR A 39 -5.76 8.87 -10.33
CA THR A 39 -5.62 10.21 -9.75
C THR A 39 -5.05 10.15 -8.35
N GLY A 40 -4.36 11.22 -7.91
CA GLY A 40 -3.85 11.34 -6.55
C GLY A 40 -2.36 10.96 -6.40
N PRO A 41 -1.87 10.81 -5.15
CA PRO A 41 -0.45 10.60 -4.87
C PRO A 41 0.14 9.34 -5.52
N ASP A 42 -0.68 8.30 -5.73
CA ASP A 42 -0.25 7.01 -6.25
C ASP A 42 -0.37 6.87 -7.77
N ALA A 43 -0.86 7.91 -8.46
CA ALA A 43 -1.11 7.87 -9.89
C ALA A 43 0.12 7.43 -10.68
N ALA A 44 1.28 8.05 -10.41
CA ALA A 44 2.54 7.72 -11.08
C ALA A 44 2.96 6.25 -10.88
N SER A 45 2.69 5.69 -9.69
CA SER A 45 2.97 4.29 -9.38
C SER A 45 2.03 3.37 -10.17
N HIS A 46 0.73 3.67 -10.21
CA HIS A 46 -0.25 2.90 -10.97
C HIS A 46 0.04 2.91 -12.47
N GLU A 47 0.39 4.07 -13.03
CA GLU A 47 0.81 4.19 -14.43
C GLU A 47 2.07 3.37 -14.72
N ALA A 48 3.07 3.42 -13.84
CA ALA A 48 4.30 2.64 -14.01
C ALA A 48 4.04 1.13 -14.00
N MET A 49 3.15 0.67 -13.12
CA MET A 49 2.73 -0.73 -13.09
C MET A 49 1.95 -1.11 -14.36
N ALA A 50 1.04 -0.26 -14.82
CA ALA A 50 0.28 -0.48 -16.06
C ALA A 50 1.21 -0.57 -17.29
N ARG A 51 2.21 0.33 -17.39
CA ARG A 51 3.25 0.26 -18.44
C ARG A 51 4.06 -1.04 -18.39
N THR A 52 4.31 -1.56 -17.20
CA THR A 52 5.05 -2.81 -17.02
C THR A 52 4.27 -4.01 -17.55
N GLU A 53 2.98 -4.07 -17.23
CA GLU A 53 2.07 -5.13 -17.70
C GLU A 53 1.78 -5.01 -19.21
N ALA A 54 1.60 -3.79 -19.72
CA ALA A 54 1.43 -3.53 -21.16
C ALA A 54 2.66 -4.00 -21.98
N ALA A 55 3.85 -4.01 -21.37
CA ALA A 55 5.06 -4.56 -21.97
C ALA A 55 5.17 -6.11 -21.82
N GLY A 56 4.12 -6.80 -21.37
CA GLY A 56 4.09 -8.25 -21.19
C GLY A 56 4.87 -8.77 -19.98
N ARG A 57 5.30 -7.88 -19.07
CA ARG A 57 6.06 -8.24 -17.87
C ARG A 57 5.13 -8.41 -16.66
N LYS A 58 5.56 -9.22 -15.69
CA LYS A 58 4.82 -9.46 -14.44
C LYS A 58 5.27 -8.48 -13.36
N LEU A 59 4.33 -8.02 -12.54
CA LEU A 59 4.61 -7.24 -11.34
C LEU A 59 5.21 -8.13 -10.26
N THR A 60 6.15 -7.58 -9.50
CA THR A 60 6.66 -8.26 -8.29
C THR A 60 5.58 -8.31 -7.21
N PRO A 61 5.69 -9.21 -6.22
CA PRO A 61 4.77 -9.25 -5.10
C PRO A 61 4.65 -7.91 -4.37
N GLU A 62 5.73 -7.14 -4.28
CA GLU A 62 5.76 -5.81 -3.67
C GLU A 62 4.93 -4.79 -4.46
N GLU A 63 5.07 -4.77 -5.79
CA GLU A 63 4.26 -3.90 -6.66
C GLU A 63 2.77 -4.27 -6.57
N GLN A 64 2.46 -5.58 -6.54
CA GLN A 64 1.09 -6.05 -6.33
C GLN A 64 0.55 -5.63 -4.95
N ALA A 65 1.36 -5.72 -3.90
CA ALA A 65 0.99 -5.31 -2.54
C ALA A 65 0.69 -3.81 -2.45
N LYS A 66 1.52 -2.97 -3.10
CA LYS A 66 1.34 -1.51 -3.19
C LYS A 66 0.10 -1.14 -4.00
N ARG A 67 -0.16 -1.84 -5.10
CA ARG A 67 -1.38 -1.64 -5.90
C ARG A 67 -2.65 -1.93 -5.11
N ALA A 68 -2.63 -2.99 -4.30
CA ALA A 68 -3.80 -3.43 -3.55
C ALA A 68 -4.15 -2.48 -2.40
N GLU A 69 -3.15 -1.94 -1.71
CA GLU A 69 -3.36 -1.04 -0.57
C GLU A 69 -2.08 -0.25 -0.26
N MET A 70 -2.22 1.05 -0.06
CA MET A 70 -1.12 1.92 0.36
C MET A 70 -0.60 1.52 1.75
N GLY A 71 0.71 1.33 1.86
CA GLY A 71 1.36 0.89 3.10
C GLY A 71 1.24 1.87 4.28
N LEU A 72 0.89 3.14 4.03
CA LEU A 72 0.65 4.11 5.10
C LEU A 72 -0.77 4.05 5.68
N ASP A 73 -1.69 3.32 5.04
CA ASP A 73 -3.10 3.25 5.43
C ASP A 73 -3.42 2.04 6.31
N VAL A 74 -2.43 1.16 6.57
CA VAL A 74 -2.64 -0.06 7.37
C VAL A 74 -2.62 0.14 8.89
N TYR A 75 -2.49 1.37 9.38
CA TYR A 75 -2.34 1.62 10.83
C TYR A 75 -3.44 0.96 11.70
N PRO A 76 -4.74 0.99 11.35
CA PRO A 76 -5.77 0.27 12.11
C PRO A 76 -5.52 -1.25 12.17
N ARG A 77 -5.06 -1.85 11.06
CA ARG A 77 -4.68 -3.27 11.02
C ARG A 77 -3.47 -3.55 11.91
N MET A 78 -2.51 -2.62 11.95
CA MET A 78 -1.37 -2.71 12.87
C MET A 78 -1.82 -2.74 14.33
N LYS A 79 -2.77 -1.88 14.72
CA LYS A 79 -3.32 -1.86 16.09
C LYS A 79 -3.98 -3.19 16.46
N ALA A 80 -4.78 -3.77 15.56
CA ALA A 80 -5.42 -5.06 15.77
C ALA A 80 -4.38 -6.18 15.93
N ALA A 81 -3.40 -6.25 15.03
CA ALA A 81 -2.32 -7.24 15.11
C ALA A 81 -1.48 -7.11 16.39
N ALA A 82 -1.21 -5.89 16.84
CA ALA A 82 -0.52 -5.65 18.11
C ALA A 82 -1.34 -6.11 19.31
N ALA A 83 -2.66 -5.84 19.33
CA ALA A 83 -3.54 -6.32 20.40
C ALA A 83 -3.58 -7.86 20.50
N GLU A 84 -3.41 -8.55 19.38
CA GLU A 84 -3.34 -10.02 19.31
C GLU A 84 -1.91 -10.56 19.48
N GLY A 85 -0.88 -9.70 19.53
CA GLY A 85 0.52 -10.12 19.61
C GLY A 85 1.04 -10.85 18.37
N VAL A 86 0.53 -10.52 17.18
CA VAL A 86 0.83 -11.24 15.93
C VAL A 86 1.74 -10.44 15.00
N PHE A 87 2.78 -11.09 14.48
CA PHE A 87 3.66 -10.51 13.46
C PHE A 87 3.01 -10.52 12.06
N PRO A 88 3.34 -9.54 11.19
CA PRO A 88 2.77 -9.44 9.85
C PRO A 88 3.19 -10.62 8.96
N LYS A 89 2.31 -10.97 8.02
CA LYS A 89 2.54 -12.03 7.04
C LYS A 89 2.26 -11.53 5.63
N GLY A 90 2.87 -12.17 4.63
CA GLY A 90 2.64 -11.86 3.22
C GLY A 90 2.87 -10.36 2.91
N PRO A 91 1.91 -9.68 2.25
CA PRO A 91 2.10 -8.28 1.84
C PRO A 91 2.26 -7.31 3.02
N ASP A 92 1.73 -7.63 4.20
CA ASP A 92 1.83 -6.76 5.38
C ASP A 92 3.28 -6.65 5.89
N ILE A 93 4.16 -7.59 5.55
CA ILE A 93 5.61 -7.47 5.84
C ILE A 93 6.18 -6.23 5.14
N LEU A 94 5.73 -5.92 3.92
CA LEU A 94 6.11 -4.69 3.23
C LEU A 94 5.45 -3.48 3.89
N ARG A 95 4.14 -3.57 4.18
CA ARG A 95 3.36 -2.44 4.69
C ARG A 95 3.81 -1.98 6.08
N TRP A 96 4.29 -2.88 6.94
CA TRP A 96 4.85 -2.49 8.24
C TRP A 96 6.14 -1.68 8.08
N LYS A 97 6.94 -1.94 7.04
CA LYS A 97 8.16 -1.17 6.75
C LYS A 97 7.84 0.28 6.37
N TYR A 98 6.66 0.57 5.83
CA TYR A 98 6.21 1.95 5.57
C TYR A 98 5.97 2.73 6.87
N ASN A 99 5.72 2.03 7.97
CA ASN A 99 5.60 2.61 9.31
C ASN A 99 6.87 2.46 10.14
N GLY A 100 7.96 2.00 9.50
CA GLY A 100 9.29 1.87 10.10
C GLY A 100 9.48 0.64 10.98
N LEU A 101 8.55 -0.31 11.00
CA LEU A 101 8.71 -1.61 11.66
C LEU A 101 9.17 -2.67 10.66
N PHE A 102 10.29 -3.32 10.94
CA PHE A 102 10.90 -4.34 10.12
C PHE A 102 10.83 -5.67 10.86
N TYR A 103 10.05 -6.62 10.34
CA TYR A 103 10.02 -7.97 10.90
C TYR A 103 11.32 -8.71 10.55
N VAL A 104 12.03 -9.22 11.57
CA VAL A 104 13.41 -9.74 11.46
C VAL A 104 13.46 -11.25 11.20
N ALA A 105 12.31 -11.91 11.06
CA ALA A 105 12.25 -13.33 10.76
C ALA A 105 13.01 -13.69 9.45
N PRO A 106 13.63 -14.88 9.38
CA PRO A 106 13.61 -15.95 10.40
C PRO A 106 14.69 -15.81 11.49
N ALA A 107 15.52 -14.76 11.46
CA ALA A 107 16.64 -14.62 12.40
C ALA A 107 16.15 -14.35 13.83
N GLN A 108 15.06 -13.60 13.98
CA GLN A 108 14.44 -13.33 15.27
C GLN A 108 12.95 -13.00 15.10
N ASP A 109 12.11 -13.52 15.99
CA ASP A 109 10.69 -13.16 16.10
C ASP A 109 10.53 -11.83 16.85
N SER A 110 10.99 -10.76 16.21
CA SER A 110 10.92 -9.40 16.74
C SER A 110 10.85 -8.38 15.60
N PHE A 111 10.45 -7.14 15.94
CA PHE A 111 10.65 -6.00 15.08
C PHE A 111 11.98 -5.28 15.39
N MET A 112 12.57 -4.73 14.33
CA MET A 112 13.43 -3.55 14.42
C MET A 112 12.63 -2.33 13.99
N CYS A 113 12.64 -1.27 14.80
CA CYS A 113 12.06 0.03 14.43
C CYS A 113 13.16 0.98 13.98
N ARG A 114 12.99 1.58 12.80
CA ARG A 114 13.83 2.68 12.32
C ARG A 114 13.03 3.97 12.34
N MET A 115 13.55 4.98 13.04
CA MET A 115 12.93 6.30 13.09
C MET A 115 13.34 7.20 11.91
N ARG A 116 13.03 8.49 11.98
CA ARG A 116 13.49 9.57 11.11
C ARG A 116 14.22 10.57 11.99
N ALA A 117 15.46 10.89 11.62
CA ALA A 117 16.28 11.87 12.30
C ALA A 117 16.98 12.73 11.25
N PRO A 118 16.29 13.75 10.70
CA PRO A 118 16.86 14.62 9.68
C PRO A 118 18.19 15.20 10.15
N ASN A 119 19.23 15.09 9.32
CA ASN A 119 20.58 15.53 9.62
C ASN A 119 21.19 14.89 10.91
N GLY A 120 20.59 13.81 11.43
CA GLY A 120 20.98 13.20 12.70
C GLY A 120 20.75 14.08 13.93
N ILE A 121 19.97 15.17 13.81
CA ILE A 121 19.76 16.11 14.91
C ILE A 121 18.64 15.60 15.82
N LEU A 122 18.95 15.50 17.10
CA LEU A 122 17.99 15.19 18.17
C LEU A 122 18.20 16.15 19.34
N THR A 123 17.12 16.49 20.00
CA THR A 123 17.16 17.22 21.27
C THR A 123 17.44 16.28 22.43
N HIS A 124 17.92 16.81 23.57
CA HIS A 124 18.30 15.97 24.70
C HIS A 124 17.13 15.15 25.28
N TRP A 125 15.90 15.67 25.23
CA TRP A 125 14.72 14.97 25.73
C TRP A 125 14.23 13.91 24.76
N GLN A 126 14.35 14.13 23.45
CA GLN A 126 14.09 13.10 22.44
C GLN A 126 15.05 11.93 22.61
N PHE A 127 16.35 12.20 22.78
CA PHE A 127 17.34 11.15 22.96
C PHE A 127 17.11 10.35 24.25
N ARG A 128 16.78 11.03 25.37
CA ARG A 128 16.39 10.36 26.61
C ARG A 128 15.13 9.51 26.43
N GLY A 129 14.09 10.07 25.80
CA GLY A 129 12.84 9.35 25.57
C GLY A 129 13.02 8.12 24.67
N ILE A 130 13.91 8.18 23.67
CA ILE A 130 14.28 7.01 22.85
C ILE A 130 14.91 5.93 23.72
N ALA A 131 15.79 6.28 24.66
CA ALA A 131 16.39 5.32 25.58
C ALA A 131 15.33 4.68 26.49
N ASP A 132 14.41 5.48 27.04
CA ASP A 132 13.30 4.97 27.88
C ASP A 132 12.39 4.02 27.08
N ILE A 133 12.08 4.35 25.82
CA ILE A 133 11.31 3.50 24.92
C ILE A 133 12.05 2.18 24.63
N ALA A 134 13.35 2.24 24.33
CA ALA A 134 14.15 1.06 24.06
C ALA A 134 14.21 0.11 25.27
N GLN A 135 14.28 0.66 26.49
CA GLN A 135 14.25 -0.11 27.73
C GLN A 135 12.89 -0.77 28.01
N ALA A 136 11.79 -0.09 27.67
CA ALA A 136 10.44 -0.55 27.98
C ALA A 136 9.84 -1.48 26.91
N HIS A 137 10.20 -1.28 25.63
CA HIS A 137 9.50 -1.88 24.47
C HIS A 137 10.44 -2.56 23.47
N GLY A 138 11.72 -2.71 23.80
CA GLY A 138 12.72 -3.38 22.97
C GLY A 138 13.82 -4.02 23.82
N GLY A 139 14.99 -4.22 23.22
CA GLY A 139 16.12 -4.90 23.88
C GLY A 139 16.90 -4.05 24.89
N GLY A 140 16.48 -2.82 25.20
CA GLY A 140 17.23 -1.90 26.08
C GLY A 140 18.40 -1.18 25.42
N TYR A 141 18.49 -1.20 24.09
CA TYR A 141 19.54 -0.52 23.34
C TYR A 141 19.02 0.09 22.02
N SER A 142 19.83 0.97 21.44
CA SER A 142 19.60 1.49 20.09
C SER A 142 20.90 1.59 19.30
N ASP A 143 20.83 1.35 18.00
CA ASP A 143 21.97 1.40 17.09
C ASP A 143 21.98 2.66 16.25
N ILE A 144 23.16 3.26 16.08
CA ILE A 144 23.38 4.31 15.07
C ILE A 144 23.53 3.66 13.69
N THR A 145 22.82 4.20 12.71
CA THR A 145 22.88 3.73 11.32
C THR A 145 23.88 4.55 10.50
N THR A 146 24.30 4.01 9.36
CA THR A 146 25.14 4.70 8.36
C THR A 146 24.46 5.93 7.72
N ARG A 147 23.20 6.23 8.08
CA ARG A 147 22.46 7.40 7.59
C ARG A 147 22.09 8.36 8.73
N ALA A 148 22.96 8.52 9.74
CA ALA A 148 22.78 9.42 10.87
C ALA A 148 21.38 9.32 11.49
N ASN A 149 20.99 8.10 11.87
CA ASN A 149 19.66 7.77 12.37
C ASN A 149 19.78 6.68 13.44
N LEU A 150 18.72 6.40 14.18
CA LEU A 150 18.69 5.38 15.23
C LEU A 150 17.73 4.23 14.89
N GLN A 151 18.04 3.04 15.41
CA GLN A 151 17.18 1.86 15.36
C GLN A 151 17.02 1.24 16.74
N ILE A 152 15.80 0.87 17.12
CA ILE A 152 15.52 0.04 18.30
C ILE A 152 15.23 -1.37 17.80
N ARG A 153 15.74 -2.40 18.51
CA ARG A 153 15.56 -3.82 18.15
C ARG A 153 14.83 -4.59 19.24
N GLU A 154 14.54 -5.85 18.91
CA GLU A 154 13.95 -6.82 19.85
C GLU A 154 12.56 -6.41 20.34
N ILE A 155 11.82 -5.69 19.48
CA ILE A 155 10.51 -5.17 19.81
C ILE A 155 9.48 -6.30 19.64
N PRO A 156 8.73 -6.67 20.70
CA PRO A 156 7.66 -7.66 20.59
C PRO A 156 6.54 -7.23 19.62
N ALA A 157 5.78 -8.20 19.11
CA ALA A 157 4.66 -7.90 18.21
C ALA A 157 3.62 -6.95 18.84
N ALA A 158 3.32 -7.15 20.13
CA ALA A 158 2.36 -6.34 20.88
C ALA A 158 2.81 -4.88 21.10
N ASP A 159 4.12 -4.65 21.08
CA ASP A 159 4.72 -3.37 21.47
C ASP A 159 5.05 -2.50 20.27
N GLY A 160 5.05 -3.05 19.05
CA GLY A 160 5.38 -2.31 17.84
C GLY A 160 4.58 -1.02 17.67
N VAL A 161 3.27 -1.07 17.87
CA VAL A 161 2.38 0.11 17.77
C VAL A 161 2.61 1.07 18.95
N ILE A 162 2.76 0.54 20.17
CA ILE A 162 3.00 1.35 21.38
C ILE A 162 4.27 2.18 21.21
N LEU A 163 5.34 1.56 20.70
CA LEU A 163 6.59 2.23 20.40
C LEU A 163 6.42 3.35 19.38
N LEU A 164 5.62 3.13 18.31
CA LEU A 164 5.35 4.17 17.31
C LEU A 164 4.59 5.36 17.91
N GLU A 165 3.57 5.11 18.73
CA GLU A 165 2.80 6.16 19.43
C GLU A 165 3.70 6.96 20.37
N LYS A 166 4.57 6.31 21.14
CA LYS A 166 5.54 6.98 22.02
C LYS A 166 6.57 7.82 21.26
N LEU A 167 7.00 7.40 20.07
CA LEU A 167 7.87 8.23 19.24
C LEU A 167 7.15 9.51 18.79
N VAL A 168 5.87 9.42 18.45
CA VAL A 168 5.04 10.59 18.09
C VAL A 168 4.91 11.55 19.27
N ASP A 169 4.74 11.05 20.49
CA ASP A 169 4.70 11.87 21.70
C ASP A 169 6.01 12.66 21.94
N LEU A 170 7.15 12.15 21.45
CA LEU A 170 8.45 12.83 21.48
C LEU A 170 8.66 13.81 20.30
N GLY A 171 7.66 13.97 19.43
CA GLY A 171 7.78 14.75 18.20
C GLY A 171 8.67 14.08 17.14
N LEU A 172 8.83 12.76 17.22
CA LEU A 172 9.57 11.95 16.25
C LEU A 172 8.60 11.12 15.40
N THR A 173 9.11 10.52 14.32
CA THR A 173 8.31 9.61 13.50
C THR A 173 9.18 8.50 12.92
N ALA A 174 8.57 7.34 12.69
CA ALA A 174 9.16 6.23 11.92
C ALA A 174 8.50 6.06 10.54
N ARG A 175 7.47 6.87 10.22
CA ARG A 175 6.75 6.80 8.94
C ARG A 175 7.71 7.07 7.77
N GLY A 176 7.59 6.25 6.73
CA GLY A 176 8.42 6.33 5.53
C GLY A 176 9.90 6.00 5.74
N SER A 177 10.31 5.35 6.83
CA SER A 177 11.73 5.00 7.05
C SER A 177 12.18 3.71 6.35
N GLY A 178 11.23 2.90 5.87
CA GLY A 178 11.44 1.62 5.20
C GLY A 178 10.56 1.43 3.96
N GLY A 179 10.68 0.25 3.34
CA GLY A 179 10.03 -0.05 2.07
C GLY A 179 10.53 0.84 0.93
N ASP A 180 9.63 1.14 -0.01
CA ASP A 180 9.92 1.93 -1.21
C ASP A 180 9.71 3.43 -0.95
N ASN A 181 10.27 3.91 0.16
CA ASN A 181 10.20 5.31 0.58
C ASN A 181 11.59 5.98 0.52
N ILE A 182 11.57 7.30 0.44
CA ILE A 182 12.76 8.14 0.61
C ILE A 182 13.36 7.85 1.99
N ARG A 183 14.66 7.56 2.04
CA ARG A 183 15.36 7.23 3.30
C ARG A 183 15.69 8.48 4.11
N ASN A 184 16.36 8.31 5.25
CA ASN A 184 16.75 9.43 6.11
C ASN A 184 17.56 10.45 5.31
N VAL A 185 17.25 11.74 5.48
CA VAL A 185 17.95 12.85 4.84
C VAL A 185 19.12 13.24 5.74
N THR A 186 20.32 13.11 5.21
CA THR A 186 21.60 13.34 5.88
C THR A 186 22.30 14.54 5.27
#